data_AF-A0A832NMZ7-F1
#
_entry.id   AF-A0A832NMZ7-F1
#
_cell.length_a   1.000
_cell.length_b   1.000
_cell.length_c   1.000
_cell.angle_alpha   90.00
_cell.angle_beta   90.00
_cell.angle_gamma   90.00
#
_symmetry.space_group_name_H-M   'P 1'
#
loop_
_entity.id
_entity.type
_entity.pdbx_description
1 polymer ?
#
loop_
_entity_poly.entity_id
_entity_poly.type
_entity_poly.pdbx_seq_one_letter_code
_entity_poly.pdbx_strand_id
1 'polypeptide(L)'
;MHPKSWMVFGALLAGLAVAFGAFGAHGLRGKLESQGVDPFEISRQVDTYEVAARYQMYHGLAMILAGNPWRAFSLSRSMRPSSRE
;
A
#
# COMPACT_ATOMS: atom_id res chain seq x y z
N MET A 1 -0.81 -18.00 7.70
CA MET A 1 -1.25 -16.62 8.00
C MET A 1 -2.69 -16.46 7.58
N HIS A 2 -3.56 -15.87 8.41
CA HIS A 2 -4.96 -15.69 8.05
C HIS A 2 -5.13 -14.54 7.03
N PRO A 3 -6.14 -14.60 6.13
CA PRO A 3 -6.39 -13.53 5.14
C PRO A 3 -6.61 -12.16 5.80
N LYS A 4 -7.22 -12.15 7.01
CA LYS A 4 -7.39 -10.97 7.86
C LYS A 4 -6.06 -10.30 8.24
N SER A 5 -5.00 -11.07 8.45
CA SER A 5 -3.67 -10.51 8.79
C SER A 5 -3.13 -9.66 7.64
N TRP A 6 -3.31 -10.09 6.38
CA TRP A 6 -2.89 -9.34 5.20
C TRP A 6 -3.63 -8.00 5.07
N MET A 7 -4.93 -7.98 5.37
CA MET A 7 -5.72 -6.75 5.37
C MET A 7 -5.25 -5.76 6.45
N VAL A 8 -4.94 -6.26 7.65
CA VAL A 8 -4.41 -5.43 8.75
C VAL A 8 -3.06 -4.83 8.37
N PHE A 9 -2.12 -5.65 7.89
CA PHE A 9 -0.81 -5.15 7.46
C PHE A 9 -0.92 -4.17 6.29
N GLY A 10 -1.77 -4.44 5.30
CA GLY A 10 -1.99 -3.54 4.18
C GLY A 10 -2.57 -2.19 4.60
N ALA A 11 -3.52 -2.18 5.55
CA ALA A 11 -4.08 -0.96 6.11
C ALA A 11 -3.04 -0.15 6.90
N LEU A 12 -2.20 -0.82 7.70
CA LEU A 12 -1.10 -0.16 8.42
C LEU A 12 -0.08 0.45 7.44
N LEU A 13 0.31 -0.27 6.39
CA LEU A 13 1.24 0.23 5.38
C LEU A 13 0.67 1.41 4.58
N ALA A 14 -0.61 1.36 4.22
CA ALA A 14 -1.31 2.47 3.58
C ALA A 14 -1.38 3.69 4.50
N GLY A 15 -1.70 3.51 5.78
CA GLY A 15 -1.69 4.58 6.78
C GLY A 15 -0.32 5.22 6.96
N LEU A 16 0.74 4.40 7.03
CA LEU A 16 2.12 4.89 7.06
C LEU A 16 2.48 5.65 5.78
N ALA A 17 2.00 5.22 4.61
CA ALA A 17 2.24 5.92 3.36
C ALA A 17 1.59 7.32 3.35
N VAL A 18 0.42 7.50 3.98
CA VAL A 18 -0.19 8.82 4.19
C VAL A 18 0.67 9.68 5.11
N ALA A 19 1.12 9.14 6.25
CA ALA A 19 1.96 9.87 7.19
C ALA A 19 3.28 10.31 6.54
N PHE A 20 3.93 9.42 5.79
CA PHE A 20 5.13 9.74 5.03
C PHE A 20 4.82 10.76 3.93
N GLY A 21 3.79 10.59 3.12
CA GLY A 21 3.40 11.55 2.10
C GLY A 21 3.17 12.97 2.66
N ALA A 22 2.49 13.07 3.81
CA ALA A 22 2.29 14.35 4.50
C ALA A 22 3.60 14.97 4.98
N PHE A 23 4.52 14.16 5.54
CA PHE A 23 5.85 14.61 5.92
C PHE A 23 6.67 15.05 4.69
N GLY A 24 6.60 14.31 3.58
CA GLY A 24 7.26 14.66 2.32
C GLY A 24 6.80 16.01 1.78
N ALA A 25 5.48 16.25 1.76
CA ALA A 25 4.89 17.47 1.22
C ALA A 25 5.13 18.73 2.07
N HIS A 26 5.19 18.59 3.41
CA HIS A 26 5.23 19.75 4.30
C HIS A 26 6.56 19.92 5.06
N GLY A 27 7.22 18.82 5.43
CA GLY A 27 8.37 18.85 6.36
C GLY A 27 9.72 18.51 5.73
N LEU A 28 9.76 17.65 4.72
CA LEU A 28 11.01 17.09 4.20
C LEU A 28 11.93 18.17 3.60
N ARG A 29 11.40 19.07 2.76
CA ARG A 29 12.17 20.16 2.15
C ARG A 29 12.85 21.02 3.20
N GLY A 30 12.09 21.57 4.15
CA GLY A 30 12.64 22.42 5.21
C GLY A 30 13.67 21.70 6.08
N LYS A 31 13.49 20.40 6.33
CA LYS A 31 14.50 19.58 7.02
C LYS A 31 15.81 19.51 6.24
N LEU A 32 15.77 19.24 4.94
CA LEU A 32 16.97 19.15 4.11
C LEU A 32 17.67 20.50 3.94
N GLU A 33 16.89 21.59 3.81
CA GLU A 33 17.42 22.96 3.79
C GLU A 33 18.16 23.28 5.11
N SER A 34 17.59 22.91 6.27
CA SER A 34 18.24 23.10 7.57
C SER A 34 19.54 22.30 7.74
N GLN A 35 19.72 21.24 6.95
CA GLN A 35 20.92 20.42 6.94
C GLN A 35 21.98 20.95 5.95
N GLY A 36 21.71 22.06 5.25
CA GLY A 36 22.64 22.64 4.27
C GLY A 36 22.77 21.81 2.99
N VAL A 37 21.77 20.98 2.66
CA VAL A 37 21.75 20.20 1.42
C VAL A 37 21.58 21.15 0.23
N ASP A 38 22.27 20.86 -0.88
CA ASP A 38 22.17 21.63 -2.10
C ASP A 38 20.71 21.67 -2.66
N PRO A 39 20.21 22.82 -3.17
CA PRO A 39 18.83 22.96 -3.66
C PRO A 39 18.42 21.99 -4.78
N PHE A 40 19.36 21.62 -5.65
CA PHE A 40 19.10 20.65 -6.71
C PHE A 40 18.91 19.24 -6.12
N GLU A 41 19.76 18.85 -5.16
CA GLU A 41 19.63 17.58 -4.45
C GLU A 41 18.37 17.53 -3.57
N ILE A 42 17.96 18.64 -2.95
CA ILE A 42 16.70 18.70 -2.19
C ILE A 42 15.52 18.33 -3.09
N SER A 43 15.44 18.93 -4.27
CA SER A 43 14.32 18.69 -5.19
C SER A 43 14.30 17.23 -5.65
N ARG A 44 15.46 16.67 -6.00
CA ARG A 44 15.60 15.26 -6.36
C ARG A 44 15.19 14.31 -5.22
N GLN A 45 15.57 14.62 -3.98
CA GLN A 45 15.21 13.81 -2.82
C GLN A 45 13.72 13.89 -2.50
N VAL A 46 13.11 15.06 -2.60
CA VAL A 46 11.65 15.25 -2.42
C VAL A 46 10.87 14.42 -3.44
N ASP A 47 11.25 14.48 -4.72
CA ASP A 47 10.60 13.70 -5.78
C ASP A 47 10.73 12.19 -5.54
N THR A 48 11.94 11.74 -5.18
CA THR A 48 12.21 10.33 -4.86
C THR A 48 11.38 9.86 -3.66
N TYR A 49 11.28 10.71 -2.64
CA TYR A 49 10.50 10.42 -1.43
C TYR A 49 9.01 10.29 -1.74
N GLU A 50 8.45 11.18 -2.58
CA GLU A 50 7.05 11.08 -3.03
C GLU A 50 6.79 9.77 -3.77
N VAL A 51 7.68 9.39 -4.69
CA VAL A 51 7.58 8.12 -5.43
C VAL A 51 7.59 6.93 -4.47
N ALA A 52 8.48 6.93 -3.47
CA ALA A 52 8.54 5.87 -2.46
C ALA A 52 7.26 5.78 -1.63
N ALA A 53 6.70 6.91 -1.18
CA ALA A 53 5.43 6.94 -0.45
C ALA A 53 4.27 6.41 -1.32
N ARG A 54 4.23 6.79 -2.60
CA ARG A 54 3.22 6.28 -3.56
C ARG A 54 3.35 4.78 -3.78
N TYR A 55 4.57 4.26 -3.93
CA TYR A 55 4.79 2.82 -4.01
C TYR A 55 4.36 2.10 -2.74
N GLN A 56 4.68 2.64 -1.56
CA GLN A 56 4.22 2.04 -0.31
C GLN A 56 2.68 2.01 -0.21
N MET A 57 1.99 3.07 -0.63
CA MET A 57 0.53 3.09 -0.73
C MET A 57 0.01 1.97 -1.63
N TYR A 58 0.56 1.83 -2.85
CA TYR A 58 0.14 0.78 -3.78
C TYR A 58 0.35 -0.62 -3.22
N HIS A 59 1.46 -0.87 -2.53
CA HIS A 59 1.68 -2.16 -1.87
C HIS A 59 0.68 -2.40 -0.72
N GLY A 60 0.38 -1.37 0.08
CA GLY A 60 -0.63 -1.45 1.14
C GLY A 60 -2.02 -1.80 0.58
N LEU A 61 -2.44 -1.12 -0.49
CA LEU A 61 -3.69 -1.40 -1.18
C LEU A 61 -3.70 -2.80 -1.81
N ALA A 62 -2.61 -3.21 -2.47
CA ALA A 62 -2.47 -4.55 -3.03
C ALA A 62 -2.59 -5.63 -1.96
N MET A 63 -2.02 -5.44 -0.77
CA MET A 63 -2.16 -6.37 0.36
C MET A 63 -3.59 -6.43 0.91
N ILE A 64 -4.29 -5.28 1.00
CA ILE A 64 -5.71 -5.26 1.39
C ILE A 64 -6.56 -6.07 0.41
N LEU A 65 -6.33 -5.87 -0.90
CA LEU A 65 -7.05 -6.58 -1.96
C LEU A 65 -6.70 -8.08 -1.96
N ALA A 66 -5.43 -8.44 -1.83
CA ALA A 66 -4.95 -9.82 -1.79
C ALA A 66 -5.39 -10.58 -0.52
N GLY A 67 -5.57 -9.88 0.59
CA GLY A 67 -6.11 -10.43 1.84
C GLY A 67 -7.56 -10.92 1.74
N ASN A 68 -8.22 -10.68 0.62
CA ASN A 68 -9.49 -11.30 0.27
C ASN A 68 -9.33 -12.12 -1.01
N PRO A 69 -8.80 -13.36 -0.96
CA PRO A 69 -9.00 -14.30 -2.05
C PRO A 69 -10.48 -14.69 -1.99
N TRP A 70 -11.32 -13.85 -2.58
CA TRP A 70 -12.63 -14.15 -3.12
C TRP A 70 -13.13 -15.55 -2.72
N ARG A 71 -13.92 -15.65 -1.63
CA ARG A 71 -14.86 -16.76 -1.39
C ARG A 71 -15.87 -16.94 -2.55
N ALA A 72 -15.60 -16.37 -3.72
CA ALA A 72 -16.44 -16.36 -4.90
C ALA A 72 -15.74 -16.97 -6.14
N PHE A 73 -14.59 -17.65 -5.97
CA PHE A 73 -14.25 -18.78 -6.86
C PHE A 73 -14.87 -20.10 -6.36
N SER A 74 -15.42 -20.12 -5.15
CA SER A 74 -16.16 -21.27 -4.61
C SER A 74 -17.65 -21.29 -4.97
N LEU A 75 -18.08 -20.55 -6.00
CA LEU A 75 -19.28 -20.94 -6.76
C LEU A 75 -19.03 -22.11 -7.72
N SER A 76 -17.89 -22.81 -7.62
CA SER A 76 -17.82 -24.24 -7.95
C SER A 76 -18.56 -25.09 -6.90
N ARG A 77 -19.84 -24.78 -6.62
CA ARG A 77 -20.70 -25.55 -5.73
C ARG A 77 -22.01 -26.02 -6.35
N SER A 78 -22.17 -25.96 -7.68
CA SER A 78 -23.39 -26.44 -8.34
C SER A 78 -23.14 -27.23 -9.63
N MET A 79 -22.29 -28.25 -9.57
CA MET A 79 -22.43 -29.43 -10.44
C MET A 79 -22.37 -30.68 -9.56
N ARG A 80 -23.44 -30.91 -8.80
CA ARG A 80 -23.76 -32.24 -8.30
C ARG A 80 -24.75 -32.82 -9.31
N PRO A 81 -24.37 -33.77 -10.18
CA PRO A 81 -25.38 -34.42 -11.00
C PRO A 81 -26.36 -35.13 -10.07
N SER A 82 -27.63 -34.78 -10.20
CA SER A 82 -28.74 -35.53 -9.63
C SER A 82 -28.77 -36.86 -10.36
N SER A 83 -28.13 -37.90 -9.82
CA SER A 83 -28.44 -39.28 -10.19
C SER A 83 -29.83 -39.57 -9.64
N ARG A 84 -30.84 -39.27 -10.48
CA ARG A 84 -32.07 -40.04 -10.47
C ARG A 84 -31.76 -41.39 -11.12
N GLU A 85 -32.47 -42.39 -10.63
CA GLU A 85 -32.47 -43.82 -10.98
C GLU A 85 -31.58 -44.70 -10.10
#